data_AF-A0AB39MA17-F1
#
_entry.id   AF-A0AB39MA17-F1
#
_cell.length_a   1.000
_cell.length_b   1.000
_cell.length_c   1.000
_cell.angle_alpha   90.00
_cell.angle_beta   90.00
_cell.angle_gamma   90.00
#
_symmetry.space_group_name_H-M   'P 1'
#
loop_
_entity.id
_entity.type
_entity.pdbx_description
1 polymer ?
#
loop_
_entity_poly.entity_id
_entity_poly.type
_entity_poly.pdbx_seq_one_letter_code
_entity_poly.pdbx_strand_id
1 'polypeptide(L)'
;MAGSRFSVQVEGLNQLKKTLRELKDKDLSKKVREVNKEAAELVKPDAQRGVPQHTRTPKDNKKYRPGKLARSVKVVASANSAAIKAGTASRAPYAGAIHFGYPKRGIRPNRFLYRAMARNSDKVSETYEREITAVLRDKLES
;
A
#
# COMPACT_ATOMS: atom_id res chain seq x y z
N MET A 1 -7.05 5.14 17.76
CA MET A 1 -7.17 4.03 16.79
C MET A 1 -6.08 3.03 17.12
N ALA A 2 -6.44 1.88 17.72
CA ALA A 2 -5.50 0.84 18.13
C ALA A 2 -4.71 0.30 16.93
N GLY A 3 -3.42 0.01 17.12
CA GLY A 3 -2.53 -0.52 16.10
C GLY A 3 -3.12 -1.80 15.48
N SER A 4 -3.48 -1.74 14.20
CA SER A 4 -3.90 -2.92 13.47
C SER A 4 -2.66 -3.66 13.00
N ARG A 5 -2.64 -5.00 13.08
CA ARG A 5 -1.58 -5.86 12.51
C ARG A 5 -1.36 -5.65 11.00
N PHE A 6 -2.25 -4.89 10.35
CA PHE A 6 -2.22 -4.56 8.93
C PHE A 6 -1.81 -3.12 8.64
N SER A 7 -1.38 -2.36 9.65
CA SER A 7 -0.87 -1.00 9.54
C SER A 7 0.44 -0.86 10.29
N VAL A 8 1.43 -0.23 9.66
CA VAL A 8 2.66 0.19 10.35
C VAL A 8 2.45 1.62 10.86
N GLN A 9 2.72 1.82 12.15
CA GLN A 9 2.78 3.13 12.76
C GLN A 9 4.23 3.43 13.12
N VAL A 10 4.67 4.62 12.78
CA VAL A 10 6.02 5.10 13.10
C VAL A 10 5.86 6.16 14.18
N GLU A 11 6.55 5.96 15.30
CA GLU A 11 6.60 6.94 16.38
C GLU A 11 7.29 8.22 15.90
N GLY A 12 6.82 9.40 16.33
CA GLY A 12 7.35 10.68 15.86
C GLY A 12 6.89 11.14 14.47
N LEU A 13 6.21 10.28 13.69
CA LEU A 13 5.73 10.61 12.34
C LEU A 13 4.74 11.79 12.33
N ASN A 14 3.93 11.94 13.37
CA ASN A 14 2.99 13.06 13.47
C ASN A 14 3.71 14.39 13.69
N GLN A 15 4.76 14.39 14.50
CA GLN A 15 5.64 15.53 14.71
C GLN A 15 6.34 15.89 13.40
N LEU A 16 6.91 14.89 12.70
CA LEU A 16 7.53 15.08 11.39
C LEU A 16 6.57 15.70 10.37
N LYS A 17 5.30 15.24 10.31
CA LYS A 17 4.29 15.86 9.43
C LYS A 17 4.02 17.31 9.77
N LYS A 18 3.96 17.63 11.06
CA LYS A 18 3.72 18.98 11.53
C LYS A 18 4.87 19.90 11.13
N THR A 19 6.12 19.49 11.37
CA THR A 19 7.30 20.26 11.01
C THR A 19 7.44 20.43 9.49
N LEU A 20 7.18 19.38 8.69
CA LEU A 20 7.15 19.49 7.23
C LEU A 20 6.14 20.53 6.74
N ARG A 21 4.95 20.57 7.35
CA ARG A 21 3.91 21.55 7.02
C ARG A 21 4.32 22.97 7.37
N GLU A 22 5.04 23.16 8.48
CA GLU A 22 5.53 24.46 8.95
C GLU A 22 6.67 24.98 8.07
N LEU A 23 7.64 24.11 7.72
CA LEU A 23 8.77 24.44 6.86
C LEU A 23 8.35 24.82 5.44
N LYS A 24 7.21 24.30 4.95
CA LYS A 24 6.69 24.51 3.58
C LYS A 24 7.72 24.23 2.48
N ASP A 25 8.72 23.40 2.77
CA ASP A 25 9.78 23.00 1.84
C ASP A 25 9.22 21.95 0.87
N LYS A 26 9.08 22.35 -0.39
CA LYS A 26 8.54 21.49 -1.46
C LYS A 26 9.49 20.35 -1.81
N ASP A 27 10.79 20.54 -1.71
CA ASP A 27 11.76 19.54 -2.12
C ASP A 27 11.95 18.48 -1.05
N LEU A 28 11.99 18.90 0.22
CA LEU A 28 11.90 17.97 1.35
C LEU A 28 10.60 17.16 1.31
N SER A 29 9.46 17.81 1.03
CA SER A 29 8.17 17.11 0.90
C SER A 29 8.14 16.08 -0.24
N LYS A 30 8.86 16.34 -1.35
CA LYS A 30 9.02 15.36 -2.45
C LYS A 30 9.88 14.18 -2.01
N LYS A 31 11.04 14.43 -1.38
CA LYS A 31 11.94 13.39 -0.85
C LYS A 31 11.19 12.47 0.13
N VAL A 32 10.47 13.04 1.09
CA VAL A 32 9.66 12.26 2.06
C VAL A 32 8.57 11.44 1.38
N ARG A 33 7.92 12.00 0.34
CA ARG A 33 6.94 11.25 -0.46
C ARG A 33 7.58 10.07 -1.19
N GLU A 34 8.80 10.22 -1.68
CA GLU A 34 9.55 9.15 -2.36
C GLU A 34 9.92 8.04 -1.38
N VAL A 35 10.42 8.38 -0.20
CA VAL A 35 10.68 7.41 0.89
C VAL A 35 9.41 6.64 1.25
N ASN A 36 8.29 7.33 1.45
CA ASN A 36 7.00 6.69 1.71
C ASN A 36 6.59 5.72 0.57
N LYS A 37 6.86 6.12 -0.67
CA LYS A 37 6.52 5.31 -1.85
C LYS A 37 7.38 4.06 -1.90
N GLU A 38 8.69 4.19 -1.72
CA GLU A 38 9.65 3.08 -1.75
C GLU A 38 9.34 2.03 -0.68
N ALA A 39 9.12 2.48 0.56
CA ALA A 39 8.72 1.60 1.65
C ALA A 39 7.44 0.81 1.31
N ALA A 40 6.44 1.46 0.71
CA ALA A 40 5.20 0.80 0.31
C ALA A 40 5.35 -0.09 -0.95
N GLU A 41 6.32 0.17 -1.82
CA GLU A 41 6.59 -0.66 -3.00
C GLU A 41 7.11 -2.05 -2.63
N LEU A 42 7.78 -2.20 -1.49
CA LEU A 42 8.23 -3.51 -0.97
C LEU A 42 7.09 -4.52 -0.79
N VAL A 43 5.90 -4.05 -0.43
CA VAL A 43 4.74 -4.89 -0.16
C VAL A 43 4.00 -5.27 -1.45
N LYS A 44 4.21 -4.51 -2.55
CA LYS A 44 3.47 -4.68 -3.80
C LYS A 44 3.59 -6.09 -4.41
N PRO A 45 4.78 -6.72 -4.49
CA PRO A 45 4.90 -8.08 -5.03
C PRO A 45 4.08 -9.09 -4.23
N ASP A 46 4.13 -9.01 -2.91
CA ASP A 46 3.38 -9.89 -2.01
C ASP A 46 1.87 -9.66 -2.07
N ALA A 47 1.46 -8.40 -2.22
CA ALA A 47 0.07 -8.03 -2.46
C ALA A 47 -0.44 -8.61 -3.78
N GLN A 48 0.36 -8.60 -4.84
CA GLN A 48 0.02 -9.18 -6.13
C GLN A 48 -0.09 -10.71 -6.06
N ARG A 49 0.86 -11.38 -5.39
CA ARG A 49 0.83 -12.85 -5.20
C ARG A 49 -0.37 -13.30 -4.38
N GLY A 50 -0.83 -12.49 -3.41
CA GLY A 50 -1.99 -12.82 -2.58
C GLY A 50 -3.34 -12.70 -3.30
N VAL A 51 -3.41 -12.06 -4.47
CA VAL A 51 -4.64 -11.96 -5.26
C VAL A 51 -5.02 -13.34 -5.79
N PRO A 52 -6.30 -13.77 -5.69
CA PRO A 52 -6.75 -15.02 -6.29
C PRO A 52 -6.49 -15.01 -7.79
N GLN A 53 -5.76 -16.01 -8.27
CA GLN A 53 -5.54 -16.22 -9.68
C GLN A 53 -6.59 -17.21 -10.18
N HIS A 54 -7.25 -16.85 -11.28
CA HIS A 54 -8.18 -17.73 -11.97
C HIS A 54 -7.75 -17.84 -13.42
N THR A 55 -7.64 -19.07 -13.91
CA THR A 55 -7.33 -19.35 -15.31
C THR A 55 -8.62 -19.30 -16.10
N ARG A 56 -8.59 -18.59 -17.24
CA ARG A 56 -9.78 -18.52 -18.11
C ARG A 56 -10.17 -19.91 -18.58
N THR A 57 -11.42 -20.27 -18.37
CA THR A 57 -12.06 -21.49 -18.85
C THR A 57 -13.10 -21.16 -19.92
N PRO A 58 -13.56 -22.14 -20.72
CA PRO A 58 -14.65 -21.94 -21.68
C PRO A 58 -15.98 -21.49 -21.05
N LYS A 59 -16.17 -21.77 -19.75
CA LYS A 59 -17.36 -21.36 -18.99
C LYS A 59 -17.35 -19.88 -18.59
N ASP A 60 -16.20 -19.21 -18.69
CA ASP A 60 -16.07 -17.81 -18.29
C ASP A 60 -16.59 -16.84 -19.37
N ASN A 61 -17.14 -15.72 -18.92
CA ASN A 61 -17.59 -14.65 -19.80
C ASN A 61 -16.47 -14.21 -20.77
N LYS A 62 -16.78 -13.95 -22.04
CA LYS A 62 -15.82 -13.45 -23.05
C LYS A 62 -15.09 -12.16 -22.63
N LYS A 63 -15.74 -11.32 -21.83
CA LYS A 63 -15.15 -10.07 -21.28
C LYS A 63 -14.28 -10.30 -20.04
N TYR A 64 -14.28 -11.50 -19.47
CA TYR A 64 -13.45 -11.85 -18.32
C TYR A 64 -11.96 -11.84 -18.71
N ARG A 65 -11.17 -11.09 -17.94
CA ARG A 65 -9.72 -10.97 -18.11
C ARG A 65 -9.02 -11.48 -16.83
N PRO A 66 -8.40 -12.68 -16.88
CA PRO A 66 -7.55 -13.19 -15.80
C PRO A 66 -6.51 -12.16 -15.36
N GLY A 67 -6.19 -12.14 -14.08
CA GLY A 67 -5.14 -11.28 -13.53
C GLY A 67 -5.44 -9.77 -13.54
N LYS A 68 -6.62 -9.32 -13.99
CA LYS A 68 -6.98 -7.89 -14.01
C LYS A 68 -6.88 -7.24 -12.62
N LEU A 69 -7.26 -7.96 -11.57
CA LEU A 69 -7.12 -7.49 -10.19
C LEU A 69 -5.65 -7.40 -9.76
N ALA A 70 -4.83 -8.42 -10.03
CA ALA A 70 -3.41 -8.39 -9.69
C ALA A 70 -2.68 -7.23 -10.38
N ARG A 71 -2.99 -6.97 -11.66
CA ARG A 71 -2.46 -5.82 -12.41
C ARG A 71 -2.95 -4.46 -11.90
N SER A 72 -4.02 -4.43 -11.13
CA SER A 72 -4.57 -3.19 -10.56
C SER A 72 -3.98 -2.83 -9.20
N VAL A 73 -3.14 -3.70 -8.62
CA VAL A 73 -2.42 -3.42 -7.36
C VAL A 73 -1.42 -2.30 -7.61
N LYS A 74 -1.58 -1.19 -6.89
CA LYS A 74 -0.71 -0.01 -7.01
C LYS A 74 -0.47 0.64 -5.65
N VAL A 75 0.69 1.29 -5.55
CA VAL A 75 1.05 2.15 -4.42
C VAL A 75 0.54 3.56 -4.69
N VAL A 76 0.03 4.21 -3.65
CA VAL A 76 -0.32 5.63 -3.63
C VAL A 76 0.39 6.25 -2.44
N ALA A 77 1.27 7.20 -2.70
CA ALA A 77 2.09 7.85 -1.68
C ALA A 77 1.92 9.37 -1.71
N SER A 78 1.94 9.96 -0.52
CA SER A 78 2.01 11.39 -0.24
C SER A 78 3.13 11.65 0.78
N ALA A 79 3.45 12.91 1.07
CA ALA A 79 4.40 13.24 2.13
C ALA A 79 3.92 12.74 3.52
N ASN A 80 2.61 12.56 3.70
CA ASN A 80 2.02 12.17 4.98
C ASN A 80 1.83 10.66 5.15
N SER A 81 1.76 9.89 4.07
CA SER A 81 1.44 8.46 4.14
C SER A 81 1.65 7.78 2.81
N ALA A 82 1.86 6.47 2.84
CA ALA A 82 1.65 5.60 1.69
C ALA A 82 0.59 4.53 1.96
N ALA A 83 -0.09 4.12 0.91
CA ALA A 83 -1.13 3.10 0.94
C ALA A 83 -1.09 2.25 -0.32
N ILE A 84 -1.45 0.97 -0.18
CA ILE A 84 -1.57 0.04 -1.30
C ILE A 84 -3.04 -0.17 -1.59
N LYS A 85 -3.41 0.04 -2.84
CA LYS A 85 -4.78 -0.11 -3.31
C LYS A 85 -4.83 -1.19 -4.39
N ALA A 86 -5.90 -1.98 -4.37
CA ALA A 86 -6.21 -2.94 -5.41
C ALA A 86 -7.58 -2.63 -5.99
N GLY A 87 -7.63 -2.48 -7.30
CA GLY A 87 -8.84 -2.17 -8.03
C GLY A 87 -9.29 -0.71 -7.97
N THR A 88 -10.23 -0.40 -8.84
CA THR A 88 -11.03 0.84 -8.87
C THR A 88 -12.43 0.46 -9.33
N ALA A 89 -13.42 1.32 -9.09
CA ALA A 89 -14.79 1.10 -9.60
C ALA A 89 -14.81 0.83 -11.12
N SER A 90 -13.95 1.50 -11.89
CA SER A 90 -13.85 1.34 -13.35
C SER A 90 -13.04 0.11 -13.81
N ARG A 91 -11.98 -0.29 -13.09
CA ARG A 91 -11.08 -1.37 -13.53
C ARG A 91 -11.41 -2.71 -12.89
N ALA A 92 -11.63 -2.75 -11.58
CA ALA A 92 -11.92 -3.98 -10.85
C ALA A 92 -12.93 -3.68 -9.73
N PRO A 93 -14.21 -3.44 -10.08
CA PRO A 93 -15.26 -3.12 -9.10
C PRO A 93 -15.47 -4.22 -8.05
N TYR A 94 -15.11 -5.46 -8.40
CA TYR A 94 -15.19 -6.63 -7.53
C TYR A 94 -14.02 -6.75 -6.52
N ALA A 95 -13.03 -5.87 -6.55
CA ALA A 95 -11.86 -5.95 -5.66
C ALA A 95 -12.24 -5.94 -4.17
N GLY A 96 -13.19 -5.08 -3.79
CA GLY A 96 -13.71 -4.99 -2.43
C GLY A 96 -14.37 -6.30 -1.98
N ALA A 97 -15.22 -6.88 -2.83
CA ALA A 97 -15.88 -8.16 -2.55
C ALA A 97 -14.88 -9.32 -2.37
N ILE A 98 -13.78 -9.33 -3.13
CA ILE A 98 -12.72 -10.35 -2.97
C ILE A 98 -11.92 -10.12 -1.68
N HIS A 99 -11.62 -8.86 -1.37
CA HIS A 99 -10.80 -8.53 -0.21
C HIS A 99 -11.56 -8.70 1.11
N PHE A 100 -12.74 -8.08 1.22
CA PHE A 100 -13.57 -8.02 2.42
C PHE A 100 -14.65 -9.10 2.48
N GLY A 101 -14.86 -9.85 1.40
CA GLY A 101 -15.94 -10.83 1.29
C GLY A 101 -17.23 -10.19 0.78
N TYR A 102 -18.19 -11.05 0.42
CA TYR A 102 -19.55 -10.65 0.08
C TYR A 102 -20.53 -11.72 0.61
N PRO A 103 -20.99 -11.60 1.87
CA PRO A 103 -21.79 -12.62 2.53
C PRO A 103 -23.08 -12.97 1.77
N LYS A 104 -23.78 -11.96 1.24
CA LYS A 104 -25.01 -12.16 0.44
C LYS A 104 -24.81 -13.03 -0.81
N ARG A 105 -23.57 -13.20 -1.28
CA ARG A 105 -23.21 -14.05 -2.42
C ARG A 105 -22.34 -15.25 -2.03
N GLY A 106 -22.22 -15.55 -0.74
CA GLY A 106 -21.40 -16.65 -0.23
C GLY A 106 -19.88 -16.48 -0.44
N ILE A 107 -19.41 -15.28 -0.78
CA ILE A 107 -17.98 -15.03 -1.05
C ILE A 107 -17.25 -14.77 0.26
N ARG A 108 -16.30 -15.66 0.60
CA ARG A 108 -15.45 -15.51 1.80
C ARG A 108 -14.34 -14.46 1.57
N PRO A 109 -13.95 -13.70 2.61
CA PRO A 109 -12.90 -12.70 2.51
C PRO A 109 -11.52 -13.34 2.32
N ASN A 110 -10.77 -12.90 1.31
CA ASN A 110 -9.38 -13.34 1.13
C ASN A 110 -8.37 -12.44 1.87
N ARG A 111 -8.69 -11.17 2.18
CA ARG A 111 -7.81 -10.23 2.94
C ARG A 111 -6.35 -10.16 2.43
N PHE A 112 -6.15 -10.23 1.12
CA PHE A 112 -4.80 -10.36 0.53
C PHE A 112 -3.87 -9.16 0.79
N LEU A 113 -4.38 -7.92 0.77
CA LEU A 113 -3.58 -6.72 1.09
C LEU A 113 -3.11 -6.72 2.55
N TYR A 114 -3.99 -7.14 3.46
CA TYR A 114 -3.70 -7.21 4.89
C TYR A 114 -2.64 -8.26 5.20
N ARG A 115 -2.76 -9.45 4.59
CA ARG A 115 -1.73 -10.48 4.72
C ARG A 115 -0.39 -10.04 4.12
N ALA A 116 -0.40 -9.33 3.00
CA ALA A 116 0.81 -8.78 2.41
C ALA A 116 1.48 -7.76 3.34
N MET A 117 0.72 -6.81 3.89
CA MET A 117 1.27 -5.82 4.83
C MET A 117 1.79 -6.47 6.11
N ALA A 118 1.06 -7.43 6.68
CA ALA A 118 1.49 -8.14 7.89
C ALA A 118 2.84 -8.87 7.68
N ARG A 119 3.02 -9.53 6.52
CA ARG A 119 4.29 -10.23 6.19
C ARG A 119 5.47 -9.28 5.97
N ASN A 120 5.22 -8.04 5.60
CA ASN A 120 6.26 -7.07 5.25
C ASN A 120 6.40 -5.96 6.30
N SER A 121 5.69 -6.05 7.42
CA SER A 121 5.60 -4.97 8.41
C SER A 121 6.97 -4.55 8.96
N ASP A 122 7.79 -5.51 9.37
CA ASP A 122 9.14 -5.25 9.88
C ASP A 122 10.03 -4.60 8.82
N LYS A 123 10.08 -5.22 7.63
CA LYS A 123 10.88 -4.72 6.50
C LYS A 123 10.49 -3.31 6.06
N VAL A 124 9.19 -2.99 6.07
CA VAL A 124 8.68 -1.66 5.75
C VAL A 124 9.14 -0.64 6.79
N SER A 125 9.08 -1.02 8.07
CA SER A 125 9.46 -0.13 9.18
C SER A 125 10.96 0.18 9.14
N GLU A 126 11.79 -0.86 9.01
CA GLU A 126 13.25 -0.73 8.90
C GLU A 126 13.67 0.10 7.68
N THR A 127 13.07 -0.16 6.52
CA THR A 127 13.36 0.60 5.30
C THR A 127 12.95 2.05 5.47
N TYR A 128 11.76 2.31 6.01
CA TYR A 128 11.29 3.67 6.23
C TYR A 128 12.22 4.45 7.16
N GLU A 129 12.62 3.85 8.28
CA GLU A 129 13.51 4.46 9.27
C GLU A 129 14.88 4.80 8.67
N ARG A 130 15.47 3.88 7.90
CA ARG A 130 16.75 4.12 7.23
C ARG A 130 16.67 5.28 6.25
N GLU A 131 15.71 5.23 5.34
CA GLU A 131 15.60 6.22 4.25
C GLU A 131 15.16 7.60 4.78
N ILE A 132 14.26 7.66 5.76
CA ILE A 132 13.83 8.95 6.32
C ILE A 132 14.96 9.62 7.11
N THR A 133 15.76 8.84 7.83
CA THR A 133 16.93 9.34 8.56
C THR A 133 17.96 9.93 7.59
N ALA A 134 18.20 9.27 6.46
CA ALA A 134 19.09 9.80 5.42
C ALA A 134 18.60 11.14 4.86
N VAL A 135 17.30 11.26 4.57
CA VAL A 135 16.70 12.52 4.09
C VAL A 135 16.80 13.64 5.13
N LEU A 136 16.58 13.32 6.41
CA LEU A 136 16.70 14.30 7.49
C LEU A 136 18.15 14.75 7.70
N ARG A 137 19.10 13.82 7.64
CA ARG A 137 20.52 14.12 7.78
C ARG A 137 21.02 15.04 6.66
N ASP A 138 20.70 14.71 5.41
CA ASP A 138 21.00 15.53 4.23
C ASP A 138 20.47 16.96 4.38
N LYS A 139 19.30 17.13 5.00
CA LYS A 139 18.70 18.45 5.24
C LYS A 139 19.33 19.22 6.42
N LEU A 140 19.86 18.53 7.42
CA LEU A 140 20.52 19.16 8.57
C LEU A 140 21.96 19.55 8.28
N GLU A 141 22.61 18.82 7.36
CA GLU A 141 23.98 19.08 6.90
C GLU A 141 24.04 20.09 5.74
N SER A 142 22.89 20.46 5.13
CA SER A 142 22.74 21.48 4.09
C SER A 142 22.46 22.87 4.65
#